data_AF-A0A364Y5A6-F1
#
_entry.id   AF-A0A364Y5A6-F1
#
_cell.length_a   1.000
_cell.length_b   1.000
_cell.length_c   1.000
_cell.angle_alpha   90.00
_cell.angle_beta   90.00
_cell.angle_gamma   90.00
#
_symmetry.space_group_name_H-M   'P 1'
#
loop_
_entity.id
_entity.type
_entity.pdbx_description
1 polymer ?
#
loop_
_entity_poly.entity_id
_entity_poly.type
_entity_poly.pdbx_seq_one_letter_code
_entity_poly.pdbx_strand_id
1 'polypeptide(L)'
;MIGVYFAELRSGNNPSIPKQISYSENANASLKAITPYLKDTATIVRARAYTLTNLAGANAKNETARTTAVLQLISACRDKDAGNVGQAMDYLKTFRPADFNTVACDSMRKLFRDRPAHYDKLIQLIGFVDMPDMKELIRTYTRPGTPRDIRWSAIISLVRMNDNDALYEMMSRVQNVTLNNDVVYEIFPDLVYTRHRMAITYLVNVMRSDEKNCMTADAEREVAIPCGYRIMEMLAPAIENYPLQLDESGDVITKDYVKALQTVREWFSKNPSYVIRKDTY
;
A
#
# COMPACT_ATOMS: atom_id res chain seq x y z
N MET A 1 17.84 -14.68 22.41
CA MET A 1 16.40 -14.29 22.34
C MET A 1 15.80 -14.62 20.98
N ILE A 2 16.20 -13.98 19.87
CA ILE A 2 15.69 -14.30 18.51
C ILE A 2 15.87 -15.78 18.14
N GLY A 3 17.02 -16.38 18.46
CA GLY A 3 17.23 -17.80 18.18
C GLY A 3 16.31 -18.74 18.96
N VAL A 4 15.93 -18.38 20.18
CA VAL A 4 14.96 -19.15 20.99
C VAL A 4 13.57 -19.03 20.37
N TYR A 5 13.14 -17.81 20.03
CA TYR A 5 11.88 -17.55 19.34
C TYR A 5 11.73 -18.38 18.06
N PHE A 6 12.77 -18.43 17.20
CA PHE A 6 12.71 -19.23 15.98
C PHE A 6 12.84 -20.74 16.23
N ALA A 7 13.54 -21.17 17.28
CA ALA A 7 13.56 -22.58 17.68
C ALA A 7 12.16 -23.04 18.12
N GLU A 8 11.44 -22.23 18.89
CA GLU A 8 10.07 -22.52 19.30
C GLU A 8 9.10 -22.59 18.12
N LEU A 9 9.23 -21.68 17.15
CA LEU A 9 8.45 -21.73 15.90
C LEU A 9 8.70 -23.03 15.11
N ARG A 10 9.95 -23.51 15.05
CA ARG A 10 10.28 -24.78 14.39
C ARG A 10 9.66 -25.98 15.11
N SER A 11 9.52 -25.90 16.42
CA SER A 11 8.85 -26.93 17.23
C SER A 11 7.32 -26.86 17.15
N GLY A 12 6.74 -25.98 16.33
CA GLY A 12 5.29 -25.83 16.16
C GLY A 12 4.62 -24.95 17.21
N ASN A 13 5.38 -24.30 18.09
CA ASN A 13 4.84 -23.34 19.06
C ASN A 13 4.60 -21.98 18.38
N ASN A 14 3.74 -21.16 18.99
CA ASN A 14 3.49 -19.78 18.55
C ASN A 14 3.94 -18.78 19.64
N PRO A 15 5.26 -18.58 19.82
CA PRO A 15 5.78 -17.70 20.86
C PRO A 15 5.46 -16.22 20.58
N SER A 16 5.40 -15.42 21.63
CA SER A 16 5.25 -13.97 21.52
C SER A 16 6.46 -13.33 20.85
N ILE A 17 6.23 -12.35 19.98
CA ILE A 17 7.29 -11.55 19.36
C ILE A 17 8.08 -10.82 20.46
N PRO A 18 9.43 -10.91 20.49
CA PRO A 18 10.22 -10.15 21.44
C PRO A 18 10.03 -8.64 21.23
N LYS A 19 9.59 -7.93 22.29
CA LYS A 19 9.30 -6.48 22.22
C LYS A 19 10.49 -5.64 21.76
N GLN A 20 11.70 -6.14 22.00
CA GLN A 20 12.96 -5.47 21.65
C GLN A 20 13.16 -5.27 20.14
N ILE A 21 12.47 -6.07 19.32
CA ILE A 21 12.53 -5.97 17.85
C ILE A 21 11.95 -4.65 17.35
N SER A 22 10.92 -4.13 18.01
CA SER A 22 10.23 -2.89 17.62
C SER A 22 10.99 -1.62 18.03
N TYR A 23 12.04 -1.73 18.84
CA TYR A 23 12.79 -0.58 19.33
C TYR A 23 13.80 -0.11 18.28
N SER A 24 13.70 1.16 17.88
CA SER A 24 14.48 1.72 16.78
C SER A 24 15.99 1.65 17.02
N GLU A 25 16.45 1.74 18.26
CA GLU A 25 17.86 1.64 18.64
C GLU A 25 18.44 0.23 18.37
N ASN A 26 17.58 -0.79 18.33
CA ASN A 26 17.96 -2.18 18.09
C ASN A 26 17.79 -2.62 16.64
N ALA A 27 17.30 -1.75 15.75
CA ALA A 27 16.87 -2.13 14.40
C ALA A 27 17.97 -2.87 13.61
N ASN A 28 19.18 -2.30 13.53
CA ASN A 28 20.31 -2.92 12.81
C ASN A 28 20.71 -4.28 13.41
N ALA A 29 20.80 -4.36 14.73
CA ALA A 29 21.16 -5.60 15.43
C ALA A 29 20.09 -6.68 15.21
N SER A 30 18.82 -6.30 15.26
CA SER A 30 17.68 -7.17 15.02
C SER A 30 17.68 -7.70 13.59
N LEU A 31 17.81 -6.83 12.58
CA LEU A 31 17.85 -7.22 11.16
C LEU A 31 19.02 -8.18 10.85
N LYS A 32 20.20 -7.93 11.45
CA LYS A 32 21.35 -8.83 11.35
C LYS A 32 21.05 -10.19 11.97
N ALA A 33 20.43 -10.23 13.14
CA ALA A 33 20.07 -11.46 13.82
C ALA A 33 18.93 -12.25 13.16
N ILE A 34 18.02 -11.57 12.43
CA ILE A 34 16.93 -12.19 11.66
C ILE A 34 17.43 -12.82 10.35
N THR A 35 18.50 -12.29 9.75
CA THR A 35 19.01 -12.68 8.42
C THR A 35 19.11 -14.20 8.19
N PRO A 36 19.63 -15.03 9.12
CA PRO A 36 19.73 -16.47 8.91
C PRO A 36 18.37 -17.17 8.68
N TYR A 37 17.29 -16.62 9.24
CA TYR A 37 15.95 -17.23 9.22
C TYR A 37 15.16 -16.87 7.95
N LEU A 38 15.62 -15.88 7.17
CA LEU A 38 15.00 -15.51 5.89
C LEU A 38 15.09 -16.61 4.83
N LYS A 39 16.02 -17.56 5.00
CA LYS A 39 16.25 -18.71 4.11
C LYS A 39 15.96 -20.04 4.79
N ASP A 40 15.20 -20.04 5.89
CA ASP A 40 14.88 -21.26 6.61
C ASP A 40 14.10 -22.25 5.75
N THR A 41 14.29 -23.53 5.97
CA THR A 41 13.55 -24.60 5.31
C THR A 41 12.04 -24.55 5.58
N ALA A 42 11.66 -24.17 6.81
CA ALA A 42 10.26 -24.10 7.25
C ALA A 42 9.60 -22.80 6.80
N THR A 43 8.48 -22.92 6.07
CA THR A 43 7.73 -21.76 5.54
C THR A 43 7.28 -20.79 6.64
N ILE A 44 6.80 -21.31 7.77
CA ILE A 44 6.35 -20.49 8.90
C ILE A 44 7.48 -19.67 9.52
N VAL A 45 8.71 -20.21 9.54
CA VAL A 45 9.88 -19.49 10.05
C VAL A 45 10.24 -18.33 9.13
N ARG A 46 10.22 -18.56 7.80
CA ARG A 46 10.46 -17.49 6.82
C ARG A 46 9.40 -16.39 6.90
N ALA A 47 8.12 -16.74 6.93
CA ALA A 47 7.01 -15.80 7.14
C ALA A 47 7.23 -14.91 8.37
N ARG A 48 7.55 -15.54 9.52
CA ARG A 48 7.82 -14.80 10.76
C ARG A 48 9.07 -13.94 10.67
N ALA A 49 10.12 -14.39 9.98
CA ALA A 49 11.30 -13.57 9.72
C ALA A 49 10.94 -12.32 8.91
N TYR A 50 10.08 -12.42 7.90
CA TYR A 50 9.61 -11.25 7.14
C TYR A 50 8.79 -10.28 8.00
N THR A 51 7.92 -10.79 8.87
CA THR A 51 7.20 -9.95 9.85
C THR A 51 8.16 -9.20 10.77
N LEU A 52 9.18 -9.88 11.31
CA LEU A 52 10.15 -9.23 12.20
C LEU A 52 11.06 -8.25 11.46
N THR A 53 11.42 -8.53 10.21
CA THR A 53 12.15 -7.59 9.34
C THR A 53 11.34 -6.32 9.14
N ASN A 54 10.04 -6.43 8.86
CA ASN A 54 9.17 -5.27 8.73
C ASN A 54 9.08 -4.47 10.03
N LEU A 55 8.84 -5.16 11.16
CA LEU A 55 8.69 -4.54 12.47
C LEU A 55 9.96 -3.79 12.92
N ALA A 56 11.14 -4.36 12.66
CA ALA A 56 12.42 -3.72 12.95
C ALA A 56 12.75 -2.57 11.98
N GLY A 57 12.27 -2.67 10.74
CA GLY A 57 12.65 -1.77 9.65
C GLY A 57 11.74 -0.57 9.46
N ALA A 58 10.43 -0.77 9.29
CA ALA A 58 9.52 0.24 8.72
C ALA A 58 9.54 1.58 9.47
N ASN A 59 9.59 1.53 10.81
CA ASN A 59 9.57 2.72 11.67
C ASN A 59 10.94 3.05 12.29
N ALA A 60 12.02 2.47 11.78
CA ALA A 60 13.36 2.76 12.29
C ALA A 60 13.76 4.20 11.98
N LYS A 61 14.27 4.92 12.99
CA LYS A 61 14.84 6.27 12.82
C LYS A 61 16.09 6.25 11.93
N ASN A 62 16.82 5.13 11.93
CA ASN A 62 18.04 4.96 11.15
C ASN A 62 17.74 4.50 9.72
N GLU A 63 18.14 5.30 8.73
CA GLU A 63 18.00 5.00 7.30
C GLU A 63 18.66 3.68 6.88
N THR A 64 19.85 3.38 7.41
CA THR A 64 20.55 2.11 7.10
C THR A 64 19.72 0.90 7.48
N ALA A 65 18.98 0.96 8.59
CA ALA A 65 18.09 -0.12 9.01
C ALA A 65 16.90 -0.25 8.06
N ARG A 66 16.27 0.87 7.66
CA ARG A 66 15.15 0.88 6.72
C ARG A 66 15.55 0.27 5.38
N THR A 67 16.65 0.74 4.79
CA THR A 67 17.20 0.22 3.53
C THR A 67 17.58 -1.26 3.62
N THR A 68 18.15 -1.71 4.74
CA THR A 68 18.46 -3.12 4.96
C THR A 68 17.19 -3.97 4.99
N ALA A 69 16.14 -3.51 5.67
CA ALA A 69 14.86 -4.21 5.72
C ALA A 69 14.20 -4.29 4.34
N VAL A 70 14.21 -3.19 3.57
CA VAL A 70 13.72 -3.15 2.18
C VAL A 70 14.44 -4.20 1.32
N LEU A 71 15.77 -4.27 1.37
CA LEU A 71 16.55 -5.26 0.61
C LEU A 71 16.22 -6.71 1.01
N GLN A 72 16.07 -6.97 2.31
CA GLN A 72 15.67 -8.29 2.81
C GLN A 72 14.26 -8.68 2.32
N LEU A 73 13.31 -7.74 2.34
CA LEU A 73 11.93 -7.98 1.87
C LEU A 73 11.84 -8.11 0.35
N ILE A 74 12.62 -7.36 -0.43
CA ILE A 74 12.72 -7.57 -1.89
C ILE A 74 13.27 -8.97 -2.19
N SER A 75 14.24 -9.45 -1.42
CA SER A 75 14.72 -10.83 -1.56
C SER A 75 13.64 -11.85 -1.17
N ALA A 76 12.80 -11.54 -0.18
CA ALA A 76 11.67 -12.38 0.25
C ALA A 76 10.57 -12.49 -0.82
N CYS A 77 10.46 -11.52 -1.72
CA CYS A 77 9.56 -11.60 -2.88
C CYS A 77 9.96 -12.71 -3.89
N ARG A 78 11.08 -13.41 -3.67
CA ARG A 78 11.49 -14.63 -4.40
C ARG A 78 11.29 -15.92 -3.59
N ASP A 79 10.52 -15.88 -2.50
CA ASP A 79 10.17 -17.09 -1.75
C ASP A 79 9.43 -18.09 -2.66
N LYS A 80 9.63 -19.38 -2.39
CA LYS A 80 8.92 -20.48 -3.05
C LYS A 80 7.44 -20.54 -2.67
N ASP A 81 7.08 -19.98 -1.52
CA ASP A 81 5.70 -19.90 -1.04
C ASP A 81 5.05 -18.59 -1.48
N ALA A 82 3.95 -18.67 -2.24
CA ALA A 82 3.27 -17.50 -2.77
C ALA A 82 2.67 -16.61 -1.67
N GLY A 83 2.22 -17.19 -0.55
CA GLY A 83 1.70 -16.43 0.59
C GLY A 83 2.78 -15.55 1.22
N ASN A 84 3.99 -16.11 1.38
CA ASN A 84 5.15 -15.35 1.82
C ASN A 84 5.53 -14.21 0.86
N VAL A 85 5.46 -14.45 -0.45
CA VAL A 85 5.71 -13.42 -1.47
C VAL A 85 4.70 -12.28 -1.34
N GLY A 86 3.41 -12.59 -1.24
CA GLY A 86 2.35 -11.60 -1.05
C GLY A 86 2.55 -10.78 0.23
N GLN A 87 2.89 -11.45 1.33
CA GLN A 87 3.18 -10.80 2.62
C GLN A 87 4.38 -9.85 2.52
N ALA A 88 5.47 -10.28 1.89
CA ALA A 88 6.66 -9.45 1.72
C ALA A 88 6.36 -8.19 0.88
N MET A 89 5.57 -8.32 -0.18
CA MET A 89 5.13 -7.18 -0.98
C MET A 89 4.25 -6.21 -0.20
N ASP A 90 3.35 -6.71 0.65
CA ASP A 90 2.53 -5.83 1.49
C ASP A 90 3.37 -5.11 2.56
N TYR A 91 4.41 -5.76 3.12
CA TYR A 91 5.36 -5.08 4.01
C TYR A 91 6.21 -4.03 3.30
N LEU A 92 6.57 -4.22 2.02
CA LEU A 92 7.28 -3.18 1.27
C LEU A 92 6.48 -1.87 1.15
N LYS A 93 5.14 -1.92 1.21
CA LYS A 93 4.26 -0.75 1.15
C LYS A 93 4.33 0.13 2.41
N THR A 94 4.87 -0.37 3.51
CA THR A 94 5.00 0.41 4.76
C THR A 94 6.25 1.28 4.80
N PHE A 95 7.12 1.18 3.80
CA PHE A 95 8.34 1.99 3.66
C PHE A 95 8.10 3.20 2.77
N ARG A 96 8.97 4.20 2.86
CA ARG A 96 8.91 5.39 2.00
C ARG A 96 9.70 5.14 0.71
N PRO A 97 9.40 5.81 -0.42
CA PRO A 97 10.17 5.66 -1.66
C PRO A 97 11.67 5.91 -1.47
N ALA A 98 12.04 6.85 -0.59
CA ALA A 98 13.43 7.16 -0.27
C ALA A 98 14.21 6.00 0.38
N ASP A 99 13.54 5.01 0.96
CA ASP A 99 14.17 3.82 1.55
C ASP A 99 14.58 2.78 0.48
N PHE A 100 14.12 2.96 -0.76
CA PHE A 100 14.47 2.13 -1.91
C PHE A 100 15.68 2.72 -2.63
N ASN A 101 16.87 2.46 -2.10
CA ASN A 101 18.11 2.91 -2.72
C ASN A 101 18.36 2.25 -4.10
N THR A 102 19.42 2.67 -4.78
CA THR A 102 19.77 2.15 -6.13
C THR A 102 19.87 0.62 -6.18
N VAL A 103 20.41 -0.02 -5.13
CA VAL A 103 20.55 -1.48 -5.04
C VAL A 103 19.19 -2.17 -4.92
N ALA A 104 18.26 -1.56 -4.17
CA ALA A 104 16.88 -2.03 -4.08
C ALA A 104 16.17 -1.92 -5.42
N CYS A 105 16.29 -0.77 -6.11
CA CYS A 105 15.75 -0.56 -7.45
C CYS A 105 16.29 -1.58 -8.46
N ASP A 106 17.60 -1.87 -8.47
CA ASP A 106 18.18 -2.91 -9.34
C ASP A 106 17.64 -4.30 -9.04
N SER A 107 17.43 -4.60 -7.76
CA SER A 107 16.83 -5.86 -7.32
C SER A 107 15.38 -5.97 -7.77
N MET A 108 14.60 -4.88 -7.73
CA MET A 108 13.24 -4.80 -8.25
C MET A 108 13.20 -4.97 -9.78
N ARG A 109 14.13 -4.37 -10.53
CA ARG A 109 14.25 -4.59 -11.99
C ARG A 109 14.47 -6.07 -12.32
N LYS A 110 15.32 -6.75 -11.54
CA LYS A 110 15.53 -8.19 -11.71
C LYS A 110 14.26 -8.97 -11.36
N LEU A 111 13.63 -8.67 -10.23
CA LEU A 111 12.38 -9.31 -9.81
C LEU A 111 11.26 -9.13 -10.85
N PHE A 112 11.18 -7.97 -11.50
CA PHE A 112 10.21 -7.70 -12.57
C PHE A 112 10.39 -8.64 -13.77
N ARG A 113 11.64 -8.99 -14.12
CA ARG A 113 11.94 -9.97 -15.16
C ARG A 113 11.63 -11.40 -14.74
N ASP A 114 11.84 -11.71 -13.46
CA ASP A 114 11.60 -13.04 -12.88
C ASP A 114 10.10 -13.38 -12.79
N ARG A 115 9.21 -12.38 -12.83
CA ARG A 115 7.73 -12.52 -12.77
C ARG A 115 7.25 -13.39 -11.58
N PRO A 116 7.49 -12.95 -10.33
CA PRO A 116 7.05 -13.70 -9.15
C PRO A 116 5.52 -13.77 -9.07
N ALA A 117 5.03 -14.58 -8.12
CA ALA A 117 3.64 -14.49 -7.68
C ALA A 117 3.28 -13.04 -7.27
N HIS A 118 2.00 -12.67 -7.41
CA HIS A 118 1.51 -11.31 -7.15
C HIS A 118 2.20 -10.23 -8.00
N TYR A 119 2.36 -10.51 -9.30
CA TYR A 119 3.05 -9.61 -10.23
C TYR A 119 2.37 -8.25 -10.37
N ASP A 120 1.05 -8.17 -10.20
CA ASP A 120 0.26 -6.95 -10.08
C ASP A 120 0.79 -6.04 -8.96
N LYS A 121 0.99 -6.60 -7.76
CA LYS A 121 1.51 -5.85 -6.60
C LYS A 121 2.93 -5.35 -6.85
N LEU A 122 3.77 -6.14 -7.52
CA LEU A 122 5.12 -5.70 -7.90
C LEU A 122 5.09 -4.50 -8.86
N ILE A 123 4.20 -4.50 -9.84
CA ILE A 123 4.04 -3.37 -10.77
C ILE A 123 3.63 -2.11 -9.99
N GLN A 124 2.68 -2.24 -9.05
CA GLN A 124 2.28 -1.13 -8.18
C GLN A 124 3.40 -0.65 -7.26
N LEU A 125 4.24 -1.55 -6.74
CA LEU A 125 5.42 -1.15 -5.96
C LEU A 125 6.42 -0.36 -6.82
N ILE A 126 6.65 -0.76 -8.08
CA ILE A 126 7.52 -0.02 -9.01
C ILE A 126 6.95 1.37 -9.30
N GLY A 127 5.62 1.48 -9.48
CA GLY A 127 4.94 2.78 -9.63
C GLY A 127 5.07 3.67 -8.40
N PHE A 128 4.96 3.09 -7.20
CA PHE A 128 5.10 3.80 -5.92
C PHE A 128 6.52 4.32 -5.67
N VAL A 129 7.53 3.50 -5.98
CA VAL A 129 8.95 3.87 -5.86
C VAL A 129 9.35 4.93 -6.91
N ASP A 130 8.51 5.15 -7.92
CA ASP A 130 8.73 6.08 -9.03
C ASP A 130 10.02 5.75 -9.79
N MET A 131 10.02 4.59 -10.47
CA MET A 131 11.14 4.14 -11.30
C MET A 131 10.90 4.53 -12.78
N PRO A 132 11.29 5.74 -13.22
CA PRO A 132 10.92 6.26 -14.54
C PRO A 132 11.46 5.43 -15.71
N ASP A 133 12.60 4.77 -15.53
CA ASP A 133 13.21 3.88 -16.54
C ASP A 133 12.37 2.62 -16.82
N MET A 134 11.43 2.28 -15.94
CA MET A 134 10.54 1.14 -16.09
C MET A 134 9.24 1.48 -16.84
N LYS A 135 8.94 2.76 -17.10
CA LYS A 135 7.67 3.20 -17.72
C LYS A 135 7.38 2.50 -19.05
N GLU A 136 8.35 2.48 -19.96
CA GLU A 136 8.15 1.86 -21.28
C GLU A 136 7.88 0.35 -21.19
N LEU A 137 8.58 -0.34 -20.27
CA LEU A 137 8.35 -1.76 -20.03
C LEU A 137 6.97 -2.00 -19.43
N ILE A 138 6.56 -1.21 -18.44
CA ILE A 138 5.23 -1.31 -17.82
C ILE A 138 4.13 -1.01 -18.84
N ARG A 139 4.34 -0.04 -19.75
CA ARG A 139 3.36 0.30 -20.81
C ARG A 139 3.04 -0.88 -21.73
N THR A 140 3.96 -1.84 -21.89
CA THR A 140 3.65 -3.06 -22.67
C THR A 140 2.50 -3.88 -22.06
N TYR A 141 2.31 -3.78 -20.74
CA TYR A 141 1.27 -4.50 -20.00
C TYR A 141 -0.10 -3.79 -20.01
N THR A 142 -0.20 -2.55 -20.48
CA THR A 142 -1.52 -1.87 -20.62
C THR A 142 -2.34 -2.39 -21.81
N ARG A 143 -1.70 -3.14 -22.72
CA ARG A 143 -2.27 -3.60 -23.98
C ARG A 143 -3.32 -4.71 -23.82
N PRO A 144 -4.24 -4.87 -24.78
CA PRO A 144 -5.11 -6.04 -24.87
C PRO A 144 -4.31 -7.35 -24.89
N GLY A 145 -4.82 -8.40 -24.22
CA GLY A 145 -4.16 -9.71 -24.10
C GLY A 145 -3.42 -9.90 -22.76
N THR A 146 -3.07 -8.82 -22.06
CA THR A 146 -2.58 -8.90 -20.68
C THR A 146 -3.73 -9.23 -19.72
N PRO A 147 -3.51 -10.08 -18.68
CA PRO A 147 -4.50 -10.32 -17.62
C PRO A 147 -5.05 -9.02 -17.01
N ARG A 148 -6.33 -9.02 -16.63
CA ARG A 148 -7.06 -7.79 -16.27
C ARG A 148 -6.43 -7.06 -15.08
N ASP A 149 -6.07 -7.79 -14.04
CA ASP A 149 -5.39 -7.35 -12.83
C ASP A 149 -4.02 -6.74 -13.15
N ILE A 150 -3.19 -7.43 -13.94
CA ILE A 150 -1.87 -6.93 -14.38
C ILE A 150 -2.02 -5.66 -15.21
N ARG A 151 -2.97 -5.65 -16.15
CA ARG A 151 -3.23 -4.50 -17.02
C ARG A 151 -3.68 -3.28 -16.23
N TRP A 152 -4.57 -3.46 -15.26
CA TRP A 152 -5.03 -2.38 -14.41
C TRP A 152 -3.91 -1.85 -13.52
N SER A 153 -3.16 -2.74 -12.87
CA SER A 153 -1.98 -2.39 -12.09
C SER A 153 -0.94 -1.62 -12.90
N ALA A 154 -0.71 -1.99 -14.16
CA ALA A 154 0.18 -1.25 -15.07
C ALA A 154 -0.32 0.17 -15.33
N ILE A 155 -1.61 0.35 -15.62
CA ILE A 155 -2.22 1.68 -15.84
C ILE A 155 -2.04 2.55 -14.61
N ILE A 156 -2.51 2.12 -13.44
CA ILE A 156 -2.48 2.97 -12.23
C ILE A 156 -1.06 3.27 -11.76
N SER A 157 -0.10 2.36 -11.99
CA SER A 157 1.32 2.58 -11.69
C SER A 157 1.95 3.62 -12.61
N LEU A 158 1.59 3.62 -13.90
CA LEU A 158 2.01 4.66 -14.84
C LEU A 158 1.44 6.02 -14.43
N VAL A 159 0.17 6.08 -14.02
CA VAL A 159 -0.43 7.30 -13.47
C VAL A 159 0.32 7.79 -12.24
N ARG A 160 0.68 6.88 -11.32
CA ARG A 160 1.47 7.21 -10.13
C ARG A 160 2.80 7.88 -10.47
N MET A 161 3.41 7.45 -11.57
CA MET A 161 4.64 8.03 -12.12
C MET A 161 4.39 9.22 -13.06
N ASN A 162 3.20 9.82 -13.05
CA ASN A 162 2.80 10.98 -13.86
C ASN A 162 2.81 10.73 -15.39
N ASP A 163 2.40 9.54 -15.83
CA ASP A 163 2.11 9.28 -17.25
C ASP A 163 0.70 9.78 -17.62
N ASN A 164 0.62 10.75 -18.53
CA ASN A 164 -0.64 11.40 -18.90
C ASN A 164 -1.54 10.48 -19.75
N ASP A 165 -0.99 9.64 -20.61
CA ASP A 165 -1.78 8.76 -21.46
C ASP A 165 -2.49 7.70 -20.62
N ALA A 166 -1.76 7.09 -19.68
CA ALA A 166 -2.33 6.19 -18.69
C ALA A 166 -3.39 6.88 -17.81
N LEU A 167 -3.19 8.15 -17.49
CA LEU A 167 -4.14 8.93 -16.70
C LEU A 167 -5.45 9.16 -17.46
N TYR A 168 -5.39 9.55 -18.73
CA TYR A 168 -6.59 9.69 -19.56
C TYR A 168 -7.31 8.35 -19.72
N GLU A 169 -6.56 7.27 -19.95
CA GLU A 169 -7.14 5.93 -20.03
C GLU A 169 -7.85 5.53 -18.72
N MET A 170 -7.17 5.70 -17.57
CA MET A 170 -7.74 5.41 -16.26
C MET A 170 -9.02 6.21 -16.00
N MET A 171 -8.96 7.54 -16.19
CA MET A 171 -10.11 8.41 -15.93
C MET A 171 -11.29 8.12 -16.86
N SER A 172 -11.04 7.79 -18.14
CA SER A 172 -12.10 7.40 -19.08
C SER A 172 -12.84 6.14 -18.63
N ARG A 173 -12.15 5.18 -18.01
CA ARG A 173 -12.77 3.96 -17.49
C ARG A 173 -13.58 4.28 -16.24
N VAL A 174 -12.99 4.99 -15.29
CA VAL A 174 -13.59 5.33 -14.00
C VAL A 174 -14.87 6.15 -14.16
N GLN A 175 -14.84 7.18 -15.01
CA GLN A 175 -15.98 8.08 -15.20
C GLN A 175 -17.17 7.41 -15.91
N ASN A 176 -16.96 6.28 -16.57
CA ASN A 176 -18.00 5.52 -17.26
C ASN A 176 -18.65 4.44 -16.38
N VAL A 177 -18.19 4.23 -15.14
CA VAL A 177 -18.81 3.26 -14.24
C VAL A 177 -19.87 3.95 -13.37
N THR A 178 -21.04 3.31 -13.23
CA THR A 178 -22.07 3.75 -12.29
C THR A 178 -21.57 3.62 -10.87
N LEU A 179 -21.64 4.71 -10.10
CA LEU A 179 -21.22 4.72 -8.70
C LEU A 179 -22.07 3.74 -7.88
N ASN A 180 -21.40 2.82 -7.20
CA ASN A 180 -21.99 1.88 -6.24
C ASN A 180 -20.92 1.42 -5.23
N ASN A 181 -21.28 0.49 -4.33
CA ASN A 181 -20.34 -0.10 -3.38
C ASN A 181 -19.10 -0.70 -4.05
N ASP A 182 -19.28 -1.53 -5.08
CA ASP A 182 -18.18 -2.24 -5.73
C ASP A 182 -17.17 -1.25 -6.31
N VAL A 183 -17.63 -0.18 -6.94
CA VAL A 183 -16.75 0.91 -7.41
C VAL A 183 -15.98 1.54 -6.26
N VAL A 184 -16.65 1.80 -5.14
CA VAL A 184 -16.01 2.41 -3.97
C VAL A 184 -14.97 1.48 -3.35
N TYR A 185 -15.22 0.17 -3.28
CA TYR A 185 -14.28 -0.77 -2.65
C TYR A 185 -13.18 -1.26 -3.59
N GLU A 186 -13.44 -1.39 -4.89
CA GLU A 186 -12.51 -1.99 -5.84
C GLU A 186 -11.75 -0.96 -6.68
N ILE A 187 -12.31 0.23 -6.94
CA ILE A 187 -11.72 1.21 -7.88
C ILE A 187 -11.17 2.43 -7.14
N PHE A 188 -11.87 2.95 -6.14
CA PHE A 188 -11.46 4.19 -5.48
C PHE A 188 -10.14 4.09 -4.70
N PRO A 189 -9.80 2.97 -4.03
CA PRO A 189 -8.48 2.80 -3.44
C PRO A 189 -7.36 2.94 -4.46
N ASP A 190 -7.56 2.46 -5.69
CA ASP A 190 -6.56 2.59 -6.76
C ASP A 190 -6.39 4.04 -7.23
N LEU A 191 -7.47 4.83 -7.25
CA LEU A 191 -7.40 6.27 -7.50
C LEU A 191 -6.60 6.99 -6.42
N VAL A 192 -6.80 6.61 -5.16
CA VAL A 192 -6.02 7.13 -4.02
C VAL A 192 -4.56 6.75 -4.15
N TYR A 193 -4.26 5.48 -4.48
CA TYR A 193 -2.91 4.98 -4.70
C TYR A 193 -2.16 5.82 -5.73
N THR A 194 -2.81 6.28 -6.81
CA THR A 194 -2.14 7.09 -7.85
C THR A 194 -1.55 8.40 -7.34
N ARG A 195 -2.05 8.93 -6.21
CA ARG A 195 -1.74 10.28 -5.69
C ARG A 195 -1.82 11.39 -6.75
N HIS A 196 -2.57 11.17 -7.82
CA HIS A 196 -2.66 12.10 -8.93
C HIS A 196 -3.78 13.10 -8.68
N ARG A 197 -3.49 14.39 -8.88
CA ARG A 197 -4.40 15.49 -8.56
C ARG A 197 -5.79 15.33 -9.19
N MET A 198 -5.85 14.91 -10.45
CA MET A 198 -7.13 14.71 -11.15
C MET A 198 -7.96 13.57 -10.54
N ALA A 199 -7.32 12.45 -10.18
CA ALA A 199 -8.00 11.31 -9.56
C ALA A 199 -8.53 11.68 -8.16
N ILE A 200 -7.72 12.34 -7.34
CA ILE A 200 -8.13 12.83 -6.02
C ILE A 200 -9.23 13.88 -6.13
N THR A 201 -9.15 14.82 -7.08
CA THR A 201 -10.19 15.84 -7.30
C THR A 201 -11.52 15.19 -7.70
N TYR A 202 -11.48 14.15 -8.53
CA TYR A 202 -12.68 13.38 -8.86
C TYR A 202 -13.31 12.77 -7.60
N LEU A 203 -12.52 12.12 -6.73
CA LEU A 203 -13.00 11.58 -5.46
C LEU A 203 -13.61 12.66 -4.56
N VAL A 204 -12.96 13.82 -4.42
CA VAL A 204 -13.49 14.95 -3.65
C VAL A 204 -14.83 15.42 -4.19
N ASN A 205 -15.01 15.44 -5.52
CA ASN A 205 -16.29 15.79 -6.13
C ASN A 205 -17.37 14.75 -5.83
N VAL A 206 -17.05 13.46 -5.94
CA VAL A 206 -18.00 12.38 -5.60
C VAL A 206 -18.39 12.44 -4.12
N MET A 207 -17.43 12.71 -3.22
CA MET A 207 -17.67 12.82 -1.78
C MET A 207 -18.66 13.94 -1.40
N ARG A 208 -18.79 14.97 -2.24
CA ARG A 208 -19.74 16.07 -2.03
C ARG A 208 -21.18 15.68 -2.36
N SER A 209 -21.41 14.57 -3.08
CA SER A 209 -22.76 14.09 -3.37
C SER A 209 -23.42 13.50 -2.12
N ASP A 210 -24.72 13.78 -1.96
CA ASP A 210 -25.58 13.18 -0.95
C ASP A 210 -26.39 11.99 -1.49
N GLU A 211 -26.16 11.59 -2.75
CA GLU A 211 -26.76 10.40 -3.33
C GLU A 211 -26.36 9.13 -2.56
N LYS A 212 -27.36 8.32 -2.23
CA LYS A 212 -27.21 7.13 -1.40
C LYS A 212 -26.90 5.88 -2.23
N ASN A 213 -25.78 5.94 -2.96
CA ASN A 213 -25.37 4.87 -3.87
C ASN A 213 -24.51 3.77 -3.19
N CYS A 214 -24.23 3.92 -1.90
CA CYS A 214 -23.44 2.96 -1.11
C CYS A 214 -24.27 2.34 0.02
N MET A 215 -23.80 1.26 0.63
CA MET A 215 -24.44 0.60 1.78
C MET A 215 -23.59 0.70 3.05
N THR A 216 -24.26 0.63 4.20
CA THR A 216 -23.63 0.43 5.51
C THR A 216 -22.78 -0.84 5.53
N ALA A 217 -21.77 -0.88 6.41
CA ALA A 217 -20.98 -2.10 6.65
C ALA A 217 -21.69 -3.13 7.56
N ASP A 218 -22.89 -2.82 8.03
CA ASP A 218 -23.67 -3.71 8.89
C ASP A 218 -24.33 -4.79 8.02
N ALA A 219 -23.79 -6.01 8.09
CA ALA A 219 -24.27 -7.16 7.32
C ALA A 219 -25.69 -7.61 7.74
N GLU A 220 -26.15 -7.24 8.94
CA GLU A 220 -27.52 -7.54 9.38
C GLU A 220 -28.51 -6.47 8.91
N ARG A 221 -28.04 -5.25 8.63
CA ARG A 221 -28.84 -4.09 8.25
C ARG A 221 -28.13 -3.22 7.22
N GLU A 222 -28.16 -3.69 5.97
CA GLU A 222 -27.71 -2.88 4.83
C GLU A 222 -28.70 -1.73 4.58
N VAL A 223 -28.22 -0.51 4.79
CA VAL A 223 -28.97 0.73 4.54
C VAL A 223 -28.19 1.58 3.55
N ALA A 224 -28.91 2.17 2.61
CA ALA A 224 -28.33 3.07 1.63
C ALA A 224 -27.80 4.35 2.31
N ILE A 225 -26.54 4.69 2.04
CA ILE A 225 -25.80 5.83 2.58
C ILE A 225 -25.04 6.58 1.47
N PRO A 226 -24.74 7.86 1.66
CA PRO A 226 -23.80 8.59 0.81
C PRO A 226 -22.43 7.90 0.77
N CYS A 227 -21.90 7.69 -0.44
CA CYS A 227 -20.55 7.16 -0.63
C CYS A 227 -19.47 8.08 -0.05
N GLY A 228 -19.78 9.36 0.20
CA GLY A 228 -18.89 10.32 0.81
C GLY A 228 -18.29 9.87 2.14
N TYR A 229 -18.99 9.06 2.95
CA TYR A 229 -18.43 8.53 4.19
C TYR A 229 -17.21 7.64 3.96
N ARG A 230 -17.24 6.80 2.93
CA ARG A 230 -16.12 5.91 2.57
C ARG A 230 -14.97 6.68 1.96
N ILE A 231 -15.28 7.60 1.05
CA ILE A 231 -14.28 8.43 0.38
C ILE A 231 -13.54 9.31 1.40
N MET A 232 -14.25 9.84 2.39
CA MET A 232 -13.66 10.62 3.49
C MET A 232 -12.57 9.84 4.23
N GLU A 233 -12.78 8.56 4.51
CA GLU A 233 -11.79 7.71 5.19
C GLU A 233 -10.61 7.40 4.24
N MET A 234 -10.89 7.03 2.99
CA MET A 234 -9.86 6.70 1.99
C MET A 234 -8.92 7.87 1.68
N LEU A 235 -9.43 9.10 1.68
CA LEU A 235 -8.63 10.30 1.43
C LEU A 235 -7.76 10.70 2.61
N ALA A 236 -8.11 10.28 3.83
CA ALA A 236 -7.43 10.74 5.03
C ALA A 236 -5.90 10.50 5.06
N PRO A 237 -5.38 9.29 4.72
CA PRO A 237 -3.93 9.08 4.67
C PRO A 237 -3.26 9.76 3.47
N ALA A 238 -4.04 10.25 2.49
CA ALA A 238 -3.57 10.78 1.22
C ALA A 238 -3.27 12.29 1.22
N ILE A 239 -3.84 13.02 2.17
CA ILE A 239 -3.90 14.48 2.14
C ILE A 239 -3.17 15.04 3.35
N GLU A 240 -2.27 15.99 3.12
CA GLU A 240 -1.59 16.66 4.23
C GLU A 240 -2.54 17.60 4.97
N ASN A 241 -2.39 17.68 6.30
CA ASN A 241 -3.22 18.51 7.18
C ASN A 241 -4.71 18.21 7.06
N TYR A 242 -5.07 16.94 6.82
CA TYR A 242 -6.46 16.48 6.78
C TYR A 242 -7.20 16.84 8.08
N PRO A 243 -8.47 17.29 8.02
CA PRO A 243 -9.14 17.90 9.18
C PRO A 243 -9.60 16.92 10.26
N LEU A 244 -9.46 15.61 10.03
CA LEU A 244 -9.87 14.57 10.97
C LEU A 244 -8.64 13.87 11.55
N GLN A 245 -8.75 13.47 12.82
CA GLN A 245 -7.74 12.66 13.48
C GLN A 245 -7.84 11.21 13.05
N LEU A 246 -6.68 10.57 12.89
CA LEU A 246 -6.56 9.15 12.56
C LEU A 246 -5.94 8.40 13.75
N ASP A 247 -6.34 7.15 13.92
CA ASP A 247 -5.70 6.25 14.87
C ASP A 247 -4.40 5.64 14.29
N GLU A 248 -3.80 4.70 15.03
CA GLU A 248 -2.57 4.02 14.59
C GLU A 248 -2.77 3.14 13.36
N SER A 249 -4.01 2.72 13.08
CA SER A 249 -4.38 1.95 11.89
C SER A 249 -4.62 2.84 10.67
N GLY A 250 -4.76 4.15 10.88
CA GLY A 250 -5.11 5.12 9.85
C GLY A 250 -6.61 5.38 9.71
N ASP A 251 -7.42 4.86 10.63
CA ASP A 251 -8.87 4.99 10.62
C ASP A 251 -9.31 6.30 11.25
N VAL A 252 -10.40 6.88 10.75
CA VAL A 252 -10.95 8.15 11.26
C VAL A 252 -11.53 7.97 12.65
N ILE A 253 -11.01 8.73 13.62
CA ILE A 253 -11.52 8.75 14.98
C ILE A 253 -12.76 9.65 15.04
N THR A 254 -13.96 9.06 14.87
CA THR A 254 -15.22 9.78 15.07
C THR A 254 -16.35 8.88 15.57
N LYS A 255 -17.28 9.47 16.32
CA LYS A 255 -18.58 8.86 16.67
C LYS A 255 -19.75 9.47 15.89
N ASP A 256 -19.51 10.57 15.20
CA ASP A 256 -20.50 11.32 14.43
C ASP A 256 -20.00 11.47 12.99
N TYR A 257 -20.33 10.49 12.17
CA TYR A 257 -19.92 10.44 10.77
C TYR A 257 -20.55 11.57 9.95
N VAL A 258 -21.78 11.99 10.28
CA VAL A 258 -22.46 13.10 9.59
C VAL A 258 -21.67 14.38 9.77
N LYS A 259 -21.32 14.72 11.02
CA LYS A 259 -20.49 15.89 11.33
C LYS A 259 -19.08 15.78 10.75
N ALA A 260 -18.48 14.59 10.80
CA ALA A 260 -17.16 14.35 10.22
C ALA A 260 -17.13 14.63 8.71
N LEU A 261 -18.11 14.09 7.95
CA LEU A 261 -18.21 14.30 6.50
C LEU A 261 -18.42 15.79 6.18
N GLN A 262 -19.28 16.48 6.93
CA GLN A 262 -19.50 17.91 6.75
C GLN A 262 -18.21 18.71 7.00
N THR A 263 -17.46 18.38 8.05
CA THR A 263 -16.17 19.01 8.38
C THR A 263 -15.19 18.87 7.22
N VAL A 264 -15.08 17.68 6.64
CA VAL A 264 -14.19 17.40 5.51
C VAL A 264 -14.62 18.17 4.25
N ARG A 265 -15.91 18.17 3.92
CA ARG A 265 -16.45 18.90 2.75
C ARG A 265 -16.16 20.41 2.85
N GLU A 266 -16.36 20.99 4.02
CA GLU A 266 -16.05 22.39 4.28
C GLU A 266 -14.55 22.68 4.17
N TRP A 267 -13.71 21.80 4.72
CA TRP A 267 -12.27 21.94 4.65
C TRP A 267 -11.76 21.95 3.20
N PHE A 268 -12.21 21.01 2.34
CA PHE A 268 -11.81 21.01 0.93
C PHE A 268 -12.32 22.24 0.15
N SER A 269 -13.43 22.83 0.59
CA SER A 269 -13.96 24.06 -0.01
C SER A 269 -13.11 25.28 0.37
N LYS A 270 -12.58 25.32 1.60
CA LYS A 270 -11.66 26.37 2.08
C LYS A 270 -10.21 26.16 1.60
N ASN A 271 -9.85 24.93 1.23
CA ASN A 271 -8.49 24.54 0.84
C ASN A 271 -8.48 23.91 -0.57
N PRO A 272 -8.85 24.64 -1.65
CA PRO A 272 -8.84 24.09 -3.00
C PRO A 272 -7.43 23.68 -3.45
N SER A 273 -6.39 24.26 -2.85
CA SER A 273 -4.97 23.96 -3.10
C SER A 273 -4.38 22.93 -2.12
N TYR A 274 -5.19 22.01 -1.59
CA TYR A 274 -4.73 20.93 -0.69
C TYR A 274 -3.51 20.19 -1.26
N VAL A 275 -2.64 19.71 -0.37
CA VAL A 275 -1.42 18.99 -0.73
C VAL A 275 -1.66 17.48 -0.62
N ILE A 276 -1.26 16.75 -1.66
CA ILE A 276 -1.37 15.29 -1.71
C ILE A 276 -0.03 14.70 -1.26
N ARG A 277 -0.07 13.88 -0.21
CA ARG A 277 1.09 13.15 0.29
C ARG A 277 1.56 12.13 -0.74
N LYS A 278 2.83 12.17 -1.13
CA LYS A 278 3.39 11.29 -2.18
C LYS A 278 4.38 10.25 -1.65
N ASP A 279 4.82 10.35 -0.41
CA ASP A 279 5.86 9.49 0.17
C ASP A 279 5.31 8.27 0.91
N THR A 280 3.99 8.05 0.86
CA THR A 280 3.32 6.85 1.35
C THR A 280 2.63 6.11 0.21
N TYR A 281 2.54 4.79 0.34
CA TYR A 281 1.80 3.93 -0.60
C TYR A 281 0.32 4.30 -0.55
#